data_AF-A0A4R5BDW0-F1
#
_entry.id   AF-A0A4R5BDW0-F1
#
_cell.length_a   1.000
_cell.length_b   1.000
_cell.length_c   1.000
_cell.angle_alpha   90.00
_cell.angle_beta   90.00
_cell.angle_gamma   90.00
#
_symmetry.space_group_name_H-M   'P 1'
#
loop_
_entity.id
_entity.type
_entity.pdbx_description
1 polymer ?
#
loop_
_entity_poly.entity_id
_entity_poly.type
_entity_poly.pdbx_seq_one_letter_code
_entity_poly.pdbx_strand_id
1 'polypeptide(L)'
;MAFSWDKMRSPEHSVQGNASPDSWARVMRCSKVALSAAADSLRSDYVEGGGHVVVVNGATCRTAEQLFSVFAATLSFPDYFGHNWDAFDECLSDLLITDDGGLGAEFGDRDGVPARHLVIIIADADRLLDMDQHSGVQRCQFVKSLRFAASGRGGDDLQRGVSLASMTVVFHSLPEAAGVLADWLNDASVSHLSLLEFGD
;
A
#
# COMPACT_ATOMS: atom_id res chain seq x y z
N MET A 1 21.38 -4.28 -10.10
CA MET A 1 20.20 -4.68 -10.92
C MET A 1 19.07 -3.72 -10.60
N ALA A 2 18.42 -3.13 -11.60
CA ALA A 2 17.30 -2.22 -11.37
C ALA A 2 16.12 -2.94 -10.71
N PHE A 3 15.36 -2.19 -9.92
CA PHE A 3 14.17 -2.65 -9.22
C PHE A 3 12.99 -2.62 -10.18
N SER A 4 12.30 -3.75 -10.36
CA SER A 4 11.30 -3.93 -11.41
C SER A 4 9.96 -4.43 -10.88
N TRP A 5 8.91 -4.27 -11.69
CA TRP A 5 7.55 -4.76 -11.40
C TRP A 5 7.48 -6.27 -11.14
N ASP A 6 8.39 -7.08 -11.69
CA ASP A 6 8.45 -8.53 -11.42
C ASP A 6 8.71 -8.85 -9.94
N LYS A 7 9.42 -7.97 -9.23
CA LYS A 7 9.64 -8.11 -7.78
C LYS A 7 8.41 -7.69 -6.95
N MET A 8 7.52 -6.90 -7.55
CA MET A 8 6.27 -6.45 -6.94
C MET A 8 5.11 -7.40 -7.20
N ARG A 9 5.11 -8.09 -8.35
CA ARG A 9 4.12 -9.11 -8.67
C ARG A 9 4.20 -10.23 -7.64
N SER A 10 3.05 -10.56 -7.05
CA SER A 10 2.89 -11.82 -6.34
C SER A 10 3.24 -12.96 -7.31
N PRO A 11 3.94 -14.01 -6.86
CA PRO A 11 4.05 -15.21 -7.68
C PRO A 11 2.63 -15.60 -8.08
N GLU A 12 2.48 -15.75 -9.38
CA GLU A 12 1.25 -15.70 -10.14
C GLU A 12 0.12 -16.49 -9.46
N HIS A 13 -1.12 -16.05 -9.67
CA HIS A 13 -2.32 -16.85 -9.43
C HIS A 13 -2.12 -18.24 -10.04
N SER A 14 -1.56 -19.16 -9.26
CA SER A 14 -1.62 -20.56 -9.58
C SER A 14 -3.09 -20.89 -9.56
N VAL A 15 -3.58 -21.42 -10.69
CA VAL A 15 -4.96 -21.84 -10.96
C VAL A 15 -5.43 -22.97 -10.00
N GLN A 16 -4.74 -23.16 -8.89
CA GLN A 16 -5.01 -24.12 -7.82
C GLN A 16 -4.79 -23.47 -6.45
N GLY A 17 -5.73 -22.62 -6.04
CA GLY A 17 -6.22 -22.56 -4.66
C GLY A 17 -5.25 -22.33 -3.49
N ASN A 18 -4.06 -21.76 -3.71
CA ASN A 18 -3.13 -21.47 -2.61
C ASN A 18 -2.33 -20.18 -2.89
N ALA A 19 -3.03 -19.04 -2.90
CA ALA A 19 -2.37 -17.74 -2.85
C ALA A 19 -1.55 -17.66 -1.56
N SER A 20 -0.25 -17.34 -1.67
CA SER A 20 0.60 -17.17 -0.50
C SER A 20 0.05 -16.01 0.37
N PRO A 21 -0.22 -16.23 1.67
CA PRO A 21 -1.08 -15.35 2.48
C PRO A 21 -0.59 -13.90 2.66
N ASP A 22 0.67 -13.60 2.32
CA ASP A 22 1.29 -12.30 2.62
C ASP A 22 1.89 -11.60 1.38
N SER A 23 1.35 -11.88 0.20
CA SER A 23 1.81 -11.24 -1.04
C SER A 23 1.38 -9.77 -1.19
N TRP A 24 0.53 -9.25 -0.30
CA TRP A 24 0.03 -7.86 -0.31
C TRP A 24 1.07 -6.82 0.13
N ALA A 25 2.10 -7.23 0.87
CA ALA A 25 3.11 -6.31 1.39
C ALA A 25 4.54 -6.84 1.28
N ARG A 26 5.49 -5.91 1.34
CA ARG A 26 6.93 -6.15 1.32
C ARG A 26 7.64 -5.22 2.29
N VAL A 27 8.81 -5.62 2.76
CA VAL A 27 9.70 -4.74 3.54
C VAL A 27 10.90 -4.36 2.69
N MET A 28 11.31 -3.10 2.73
CA MET A 28 12.52 -2.61 2.10
C MET A 28 13.42 -1.94 3.15
N ARG A 29 14.70 -2.31 3.13
CA ARG A 29 15.70 -1.79 4.07
C ARG A 29 16.83 -1.19 3.26
N CYS A 30 16.83 0.12 3.08
CA CYS A 30 17.82 0.79 2.24
C CYS A 30 17.98 2.25 2.66
N SER A 31 18.92 2.95 2.04
CA SER A 31 19.03 4.40 2.19
C SER A 31 17.86 5.11 1.48
N LYS A 32 17.59 6.36 1.85
CA LYS A 32 16.58 7.19 1.17
C LYS A 32 16.88 7.42 -0.30
N VAL A 33 18.17 7.48 -0.66
CA VAL A 33 18.61 7.62 -2.06
C VAL A 33 18.23 6.37 -2.86
N ALA A 34 18.49 5.18 -2.31
CA ALA A 34 18.11 3.92 -2.93
C ALA A 34 16.58 3.77 -3.03
N LEU A 35 15.83 4.15 -1.99
CA LEU A 35 14.37 4.20 -2.01
C LEU A 35 13.85 5.10 -3.15
N SER A 36 14.42 6.30 -3.31
CA SER A 36 14.02 7.21 -4.39
C SER A 36 14.27 6.60 -5.76
N ALA A 37 15.46 6.04 -5.98
CA ALA A 37 15.81 5.38 -7.23
C ALA A 37 14.89 4.17 -7.53
N ALA A 38 14.49 3.42 -6.49
CA ALA A 38 13.54 2.32 -6.61
C ALA A 38 12.16 2.80 -7.06
N ALA A 39 11.64 3.86 -6.43
CA ALA A 39 10.35 4.44 -6.77
C ALA A 39 10.35 5.01 -8.19
N ASP A 40 11.43 5.68 -8.60
CA ASP A 40 11.56 6.23 -9.95
C ASP A 40 11.66 5.12 -11.01
N SER A 41 12.37 4.03 -10.70
CA SER A 41 12.43 2.85 -11.58
C SER A 41 11.03 2.25 -11.79
N LEU A 42 10.25 2.03 -10.72
CA LEU A 42 8.89 1.50 -10.86
C LEU A 42 7.96 2.41 -11.66
N ARG A 43 8.11 3.74 -11.52
CA ARG A 43 7.31 4.70 -12.29
C ARG A 43 7.65 4.70 -13.77
N SER A 44 8.92 4.45 -14.13
CA SER A 44 9.37 4.41 -15.52
C SER A 44 9.16 3.05 -16.18
N ASP A 45 9.18 1.97 -15.40
CA ASP A 45 9.07 0.61 -15.91
C ASP A 45 7.66 0.34 -16.44
N TYR A 46 7.61 -0.32 -17.60
CA TYR A 46 6.36 -0.77 -18.19
C TYR A 46 5.77 -1.95 -17.40
N VAL A 47 4.46 -1.89 -17.16
CA VAL A 47 3.66 -3.02 -16.70
C VAL A 47 2.34 -3.03 -17.46
N GLU A 48 1.90 -4.22 -17.85
CA GLU A 48 0.60 -4.41 -18.52
C GLU A 48 -0.53 -3.81 -17.66
N GLY A 49 -1.45 -3.07 -18.29
CA GLY A 49 -2.55 -2.40 -17.57
C GLY A 49 -2.13 -1.15 -16.78
N GLY A 50 -0.86 -0.76 -16.80
CA GLY A 50 -0.36 0.46 -16.17
C GLY A 50 -0.12 0.34 -14.66
N GLY A 51 0.93 1.03 -14.21
CA GLY A 51 1.36 1.05 -12.81
C GLY A 51 1.26 2.45 -12.22
N HIS A 52 0.79 2.55 -10.98
CA HIS A 52 0.74 3.79 -10.22
C HIS A 52 1.52 3.63 -8.91
N VAL A 53 2.54 4.47 -8.70
CA VAL A 53 3.45 4.38 -7.56
C VAL A 53 3.41 5.67 -6.75
N VAL A 54 2.91 5.57 -5.53
CA VAL A 54 2.86 6.67 -4.58
C VAL A 54 3.82 6.43 -3.43
N VAL A 55 4.34 7.53 -2.86
CA VAL A 55 5.22 7.49 -1.69
C VAL A 55 4.60 8.32 -0.58
N VAL A 56 4.36 7.69 0.56
CA VAL A 56 3.87 8.32 1.79
C VAL A 56 5.03 8.39 2.78
N ASN A 57 5.27 9.56 3.37
CA ASN A 57 6.30 9.72 4.38
C ASN A 57 5.76 9.43 5.78
N GLY A 58 6.10 8.26 6.34
CA GLY A 58 5.73 7.84 7.69
C GLY A 58 6.16 8.81 8.79
N ALA A 59 7.26 9.55 8.60
CA ALA A 59 7.69 10.59 9.52
C ALA A 59 6.73 11.80 9.57
N THR A 60 5.84 11.95 8.60
CA THR A 60 4.77 12.96 8.57
C THR A 60 3.39 12.39 8.95
N CYS A 61 3.32 11.10 9.29
CA CYS A 61 2.11 10.37 9.64
C CYS A 61 2.25 9.74 11.03
N ARG A 62 2.65 10.55 12.02
CA ARG A 62 2.98 10.07 13.38
C ARG A 62 1.74 9.91 14.26
N THR A 63 0.61 10.47 13.85
CA THR A 63 -0.73 10.27 14.42
C THR A 63 -1.74 9.85 13.33
N ALA A 64 -2.89 9.30 13.72
CA ALA A 64 -3.95 8.87 12.81
C ALA A 64 -4.50 10.06 12.01
N GLU A 65 -4.71 11.21 12.65
CA GLU A 65 -5.12 12.46 11.98
C GLU A 65 -4.15 12.87 10.87
N GLN A 66 -2.84 12.83 11.16
CA GLN A 66 -1.79 13.11 10.18
C GLN A 66 -1.76 12.07 9.06
N LEU A 67 -1.92 10.79 9.40
CA LEU A 67 -1.99 9.70 8.44
C LEU A 67 -3.15 9.92 7.47
N PHE A 68 -4.36 10.15 7.97
CA PHE A 68 -5.55 10.39 7.15
C PHE A 68 -5.35 11.58 6.21
N SER A 69 -4.80 12.69 6.71
CA SER A 69 -4.55 13.88 5.90
C SER A 69 -3.54 13.62 4.78
N VAL A 70 -2.42 12.94 5.09
CA VAL A 70 -1.38 12.64 4.10
C VAL A 70 -1.87 11.62 3.08
N PHE A 71 -2.59 10.59 3.49
CA PHE A 71 -3.16 9.60 2.57
C PHE A 71 -4.20 10.21 1.65
N ALA A 72 -5.12 11.01 2.18
CA ALA A 72 -6.12 11.69 1.38
C ALA A 72 -5.49 12.55 0.29
N ALA A 73 -4.46 13.34 0.63
CA ALA A 73 -3.73 14.13 -0.34
C ALA A 73 -2.94 13.27 -1.35
N THR A 74 -2.28 12.21 -0.89
CA THR A 74 -1.39 11.38 -1.72
C THR A 74 -2.16 10.50 -2.71
N LEU A 75 -3.30 9.95 -2.28
CA LEU A 75 -4.16 9.08 -3.10
C LEU A 75 -5.31 9.84 -3.77
N SER A 76 -5.38 11.16 -3.55
CA SER A 76 -6.48 12.01 -4.02
C SER A 76 -7.84 11.41 -3.65
N PHE A 77 -8.03 11.16 -2.35
CA PHE A 77 -9.36 10.83 -1.80
C PHE A 77 -10.31 12.02 -1.97
N PRO A 78 -11.62 11.76 -2.04
CA PRO A 78 -12.60 12.80 -2.32
C PRO A 78 -12.71 13.83 -1.19
N ASP A 79 -13.19 15.03 -1.52
CA ASP A 79 -13.33 16.15 -0.57
C ASP A 79 -14.24 15.83 0.63
N TYR A 80 -15.14 14.86 0.48
CA TYR A 80 -16.03 14.39 1.54
C TYR A 80 -15.41 13.33 2.47
N PHE A 81 -14.12 13.03 2.31
CA PHE A 81 -13.42 12.05 3.14
C PHE A 81 -13.54 12.36 4.63
N GLY A 82 -14.03 11.39 5.40
CA GLY A 82 -14.42 11.58 6.81
C GLY A 82 -13.28 11.61 7.84
N HIS A 83 -12.01 11.49 7.42
CA HIS A 83 -10.82 11.50 8.30
C HIS A 83 -10.90 10.55 9.50
N ASN A 84 -11.40 9.34 9.27
CA ASN A 84 -11.48 8.26 10.25
C ASN A 84 -11.23 6.90 9.58
N TRP A 85 -11.12 5.83 10.37
CA TRP A 85 -10.79 4.49 9.85
C TRP A 85 -11.86 3.91 8.94
N ASP A 86 -13.14 4.10 9.25
CA ASP A 86 -14.24 3.59 8.42
C ASP A 86 -14.21 4.26 7.04
N ALA A 87 -14.06 5.58 7.00
CA ALA A 87 -13.92 6.33 5.75
C ALA A 87 -12.64 5.96 4.99
N PHE A 88 -11.56 5.62 5.71
CA PHE A 88 -10.29 5.20 5.10
C PHE A 88 -10.43 3.84 4.40
N ASP A 89 -11.12 2.89 5.04
CA ASP A 89 -11.41 1.58 4.48
C ASP A 89 -12.32 1.69 3.24
N GLU A 90 -13.37 2.51 3.31
CA GLU A 90 -14.24 2.80 2.18
C GLU A 90 -13.47 3.43 1.01
N CYS A 91 -12.70 4.51 1.26
CA CYS A 91 -11.97 5.19 0.20
C CYS A 91 -10.87 4.33 -0.44
N LEU A 92 -10.13 3.52 0.34
CA LEU A 92 -9.17 2.56 -0.24
C LEU A 92 -9.88 1.52 -1.12
N SER A 93 -11.03 1.06 -0.68
CA SER A 93 -11.77 0.03 -1.39
C SER A 93 -12.35 0.56 -2.69
N ASP A 94 -12.82 1.80 -2.72
CA ASP A 94 -13.36 2.45 -3.92
C ASP A 94 -12.24 2.93 -4.86
N LEU A 95 -11.09 3.35 -4.33
CA LEU A 95 -9.90 3.69 -5.11
C LEU A 95 -9.48 2.56 -6.07
N LEU A 96 -9.62 1.31 -5.63
CA LEU A 96 -9.17 0.14 -6.38
C LEU A 96 -10.16 -0.34 -7.46
N ILE A 97 -11.37 0.22 -7.52
CA ILE A 97 -12.34 -0.08 -8.58
C ILE A 97 -11.86 0.56 -9.89
N THR A 98 -11.82 -0.21 -10.98
CA THR A 98 -11.21 0.21 -12.25
C THR A 98 -12.13 0.17 -13.47
N ASP A 99 -13.39 -0.24 -13.31
CA ASP A 99 -14.33 -0.41 -14.43
C ASP A 99 -14.56 0.89 -15.22
N ASP A 100 -14.56 2.04 -14.53
CA ASP A 100 -14.92 3.34 -15.09
C ASP A 100 -13.73 4.31 -15.28
N GLY A 101 -12.53 3.78 -15.58
CA GLY A 101 -11.38 4.62 -15.98
C GLY A 101 -10.14 4.51 -15.10
N GLY A 102 -10.05 3.47 -14.27
CA GLY A 102 -8.88 3.21 -13.43
C GLY A 102 -9.01 3.78 -12.01
N LEU A 103 -7.88 3.91 -11.32
CA LEU A 103 -7.84 4.15 -9.87
C LEU A 103 -8.54 5.46 -9.48
N GLY A 104 -9.54 5.33 -8.61
CA GLY A 104 -10.31 6.43 -8.03
C GLY A 104 -11.35 7.05 -8.95
N ALA A 105 -11.65 6.42 -10.10
CA ALA A 105 -12.78 6.83 -10.93
C ALA A 105 -14.12 6.75 -10.18
N GLU A 106 -14.27 5.75 -9.29
CA GLU A 106 -15.48 5.54 -8.48
C GLU A 106 -15.82 6.72 -7.56
N PHE A 107 -14.83 7.55 -7.19
CA PHE A 107 -15.09 8.74 -6.38
C PHE A 107 -15.99 9.76 -7.08
N GLY A 108 -16.04 9.75 -8.42
CA GLY A 108 -16.94 10.57 -9.23
C GLY A 108 -16.64 12.07 -9.27
N ASP A 109 -15.60 12.53 -8.56
CA ASP A 109 -15.17 13.93 -8.49
C ASP A 109 -13.87 14.22 -9.27
N ARG A 110 -13.23 13.17 -9.80
CA ARG A 110 -12.02 13.26 -10.63
C ARG A 110 -11.96 12.16 -11.68
N ASP A 111 -11.13 12.37 -12.70
CA ASP A 111 -10.78 11.30 -13.63
C ASP A 111 -9.95 10.22 -12.90
N GLY A 112 -10.19 8.97 -13.27
CA GLY A 112 -9.40 7.83 -12.81
C GLY A 112 -7.97 7.86 -13.32
N VAL A 113 -7.03 7.32 -12.54
CA VAL A 113 -5.67 7.08 -13.02
C VAL A 113 -5.67 5.77 -13.81
N PRO A 114 -5.27 5.74 -15.10
CA PRO A 114 -5.35 4.54 -15.93
C PRO A 114 -4.25 3.52 -15.58
N ALA A 115 -4.40 2.87 -14.43
CA ALA A 115 -3.49 1.89 -13.88
C ALA A 115 -4.27 0.73 -13.24
N ARG A 116 -3.72 -0.49 -13.37
CA ARG A 116 -4.25 -1.71 -12.74
C ARG A 116 -3.39 -2.22 -11.59
N HIS A 117 -2.24 -1.58 -11.36
CA HIS A 117 -1.31 -1.95 -10.31
C HIS A 117 -0.96 -0.72 -9.46
N LEU A 118 -1.42 -0.70 -8.22
CA LEU A 118 -1.08 0.34 -7.24
C LEU A 118 0.04 -0.15 -6.33
N VAL A 119 1.11 0.64 -6.22
CA VAL A 119 2.17 0.47 -5.22
C VAL A 119 2.16 1.66 -4.28
N ILE A 120 1.99 1.40 -2.98
CA ILE A 120 2.11 2.40 -1.93
C ILE A 120 3.40 2.14 -1.17
N ILE A 121 4.37 3.04 -1.30
CA ILE A 121 5.61 2.97 -0.53
C ILE A 121 5.48 3.84 0.71
N ILE A 122 5.58 3.25 1.89
CA ILE A 122 5.64 3.97 3.17
C ILE A 122 7.11 4.19 3.52
N ALA A 123 7.64 5.37 3.18
CA ALA A 123 8.97 5.81 3.58
C ALA A 123 9.02 6.04 5.10
N ASP A 124 10.18 5.84 5.73
CA ASP A 124 10.35 5.94 7.20
C ASP A 124 9.20 5.27 7.98
N ALA A 125 8.79 4.08 7.55
CA ALA A 125 7.63 3.38 8.09
C ALA A 125 7.77 3.19 9.60
N ASP A 126 8.98 2.91 10.12
CA ASP A 126 9.27 2.77 11.55
C ASP A 126 8.71 3.91 12.43
N ARG A 127 8.50 5.09 11.85
CA ARG A 127 7.94 6.29 12.51
C ARG A 127 6.43 6.45 12.38
N LEU A 128 5.78 5.61 11.57
CA LEU A 128 4.35 5.67 11.31
C LEU A 128 3.57 5.42 12.61
N LEU A 129 2.65 6.32 12.94
CA LEU A 129 1.77 6.26 14.12
C LEU A 129 2.51 6.14 15.47
N ASP A 130 3.81 6.44 15.52
CA ASP A 130 4.66 6.28 16.71
C ASP A 130 4.38 7.30 17.83
N MET A 131 3.63 8.36 17.54
CA MET A 131 3.20 9.38 18.49
C MET A 131 1.69 9.31 18.80
N ASP A 132 0.96 8.39 18.19
CA ASP A 132 -0.48 8.29 18.43
C ASP A 132 -0.80 7.72 19.82
N GLN A 133 -1.97 8.06 20.33
CA GLN A 133 -2.49 7.40 21.52
C GLN A 133 -2.86 5.96 21.15
N HIS A 134 -2.30 4.98 21.85
CA HIS A 134 -2.45 3.57 21.52
C HIS A 134 -1.86 3.21 20.15
N SER A 135 -0.64 3.69 19.84
CA SER A 135 0.09 3.41 18.59
C SER A 135 -0.06 1.97 18.09
N GLY A 136 0.07 0.96 18.97
CA GLY A 136 -0.08 -0.45 18.60
C GLY A 136 -1.46 -0.79 18.00
N VAL A 137 -2.54 -0.27 18.59
CA VAL A 137 -3.91 -0.49 18.07
C VAL A 137 -4.10 0.21 16.73
N GLN A 138 -3.64 1.46 16.61
CA GLN A 138 -3.74 2.23 15.35
C GLN A 138 -2.98 1.57 14.21
N ARG A 139 -1.78 1.06 14.52
CA ARG A 139 -0.92 0.30 13.62
C ARG A 139 -1.57 -1.01 13.17
N CYS A 140 -2.17 -1.75 14.10
CA CYS A 140 -2.96 -2.94 13.77
C CYS A 140 -4.13 -2.60 12.84
N GLN A 141 -4.85 -1.51 13.11
CA GLN A 141 -5.97 -1.08 12.27
C GLN A 141 -5.49 -0.72 10.87
N PHE A 142 -4.47 0.13 10.76
CA PHE A 142 -3.86 0.51 9.48
C PHE A 142 -3.45 -0.68 8.61
N VAL A 143 -2.80 -1.67 9.22
CA VAL A 143 -2.42 -2.91 8.54
C VAL A 143 -3.65 -3.69 8.06
N LYS A 144 -4.68 -3.81 8.90
CA LYS A 144 -5.92 -4.51 8.53
C LYS A 144 -6.59 -3.85 7.34
N SER A 145 -6.70 -2.52 7.35
CA SER A 145 -7.24 -1.71 6.24
C SER A 145 -6.52 -2.00 4.92
N LEU A 146 -5.18 -1.90 4.92
CA LEU A 146 -4.37 -2.14 3.73
C LEU A 146 -4.44 -3.59 3.25
N ARG A 147 -4.36 -4.55 4.18
CA ARG A 147 -4.43 -5.98 3.84
C ARG A 147 -5.79 -6.34 3.26
N PHE A 148 -6.86 -5.81 3.83
CA PHE A 148 -8.23 -6.02 3.36
C PHE A 148 -8.40 -5.49 1.93
N ALA A 149 -8.01 -4.24 1.68
CA ALA A 149 -8.06 -3.65 0.34
C ALA A 149 -7.22 -4.42 -0.69
N ALA A 150 -6.01 -4.86 -0.31
CA ALA A 150 -5.10 -5.56 -1.23
C ALA A 150 -5.48 -7.01 -1.52
N SER A 151 -6.14 -7.69 -0.59
CA SER A 151 -6.51 -9.12 -0.72
C SER A 151 -7.81 -9.32 -1.52
N GLY A 152 -8.45 -8.23 -1.94
CA GLY A 152 -9.75 -8.23 -2.60
C GLY A 152 -10.89 -8.37 -1.58
N ARG A 153 -12.00 -7.68 -1.87
CA ARG A 153 -13.21 -7.69 -1.06
C ARG A 153 -13.76 -9.13 -0.98
N GLY A 154 -13.97 -9.65 0.23
CA GLY A 154 -14.54 -10.98 0.42
C GLY A 154 -15.97 -11.08 -0.16
N GLY A 155 -16.33 -12.24 -0.71
CA GLY A 155 -17.69 -12.78 -0.87
C GLY A 155 -18.70 -12.03 -1.75
N ASP A 156 -19.09 -10.81 -1.36
CA ASP A 156 -20.31 -10.14 -1.85
C ASP A 156 -20.08 -9.37 -3.16
N ASP A 157 -18.93 -8.73 -3.37
CA ASP A 157 -18.66 -7.94 -4.58
C ASP A 157 -18.19 -8.78 -5.78
N LEU A 158 -17.69 -10.00 -5.56
CA LEU A 158 -17.45 -10.99 -6.62
C LEU A 158 -18.75 -11.34 -7.39
N GLN A 159 -19.92 -11.13 -6.78
CA GLN A 159 -21.21 -11.31 -7.47
C GLN A 159 -21.56 -10.14 -8.41
N ARG A 160 -20.90 -8.99 -8.29
CA ARG A 160 -21.18 -7.78 -9.10
C ARG A 160 -20.29 -7.64 -10.34
N GLY A 161 -19.24 -8.47 -10.48
CA GLY A 161 -18.38 -8.48 -11.66
C GLY A 161 -17.42 -7.30 -11.79
N VAL A 162 -17.09 -6.66 -10.66
CA VAL A 162 -16.27 -5.44 -10.61
C VAL A 162 -14.79 -5.74 -10.85
N SER A 163 -14.13 -4.97 -11.72
CA SER A 163 -12.67 -5.09 -11.94
C SER A 163 -11.88 -4.30 -10.90
N LEU A 164 -11.02 -4.98 -10.15
CA LEU A 164 -10.15 -4.36 -9.16
C LEU A 164 -8.69 -4.27 -9.63
N ALA A 165 -8.04 -3.16 -9.30
CA ALA A 165 -6.59 -3.05 -9.36
C ALA A 165 -5.94 -3.90 -8.25
N SER A 166 -4.77 -4.47 -8.54
CA SER A 166 -3.94 -5.07 -7.49
C SER A 166 -3.29 -3.96 -6.67
N MET A 167 -3.18 -4.15 -5.36
CA MET A 167 -2.43 -3.24 -4.49
C MET A 167 -1.26 -3.95 -3.82
N THR A 168 -0.10 -3.30 -3.76
CA THR A 168 1.07 -3.76 -3.00
C THR A 168 1.60 -2.64 -2.13
N VAL A 169 1.89 -2.96 -0.87
CA VAL A 169 2.45 -2.00 0.09
C VAL A 169 3.91 -2.31 0.36
N VAL A 170 4.78 -1.31 0.28
CA VAL A 170 6.21 -1.44 0.62
C VAL A 170 6.49 -0.65 1.87
N PHE A 171 6.80 -1.33 2.97
CA PHE A 171 7.23 -0.70 4.21
C PHE A 171 8.74 -0.49 4.16
N HIS A 172 9.17 0.76 4.11
CA HIS A 172 10.59 1.11 4.08
C HIS A 172 11.09 1.56 5.45
N SER A 173 12.28 1.13 5.85
CA SER A 173 13.05 1.71 6.96
C SER A 173 14.52 1.87 6.57
N LEU A 174 15.22 2.77 7.26
CA LEU A 174 16.68 2.79 7.23
C LEU A 174 17.23 1.51 7.91
N PRO A 175 18.41 0.99 7.50
CA PRO A 175 18.98 -0.22 8.08
C PRO A 175 19.08 -0.20 9.61
N GLU A 176 19.44 0.95 10.20
CA GLU A 176 19.54 1.16 11.64
C GLU A 176 18.19 1.12 12.39
N ALA A 177 17.08 1.40 11.69
CA ALA A 177 15.73 1.40 12.24
C ALA A 177 14.95 0.12 11.91
N ALA A 178 15.57 -0.82 11.17
CA ALA A 178 14.91 -2.03 10.69
C ALA A 178 14.35 -2.92 11.81
N GLY A 179 14.98 -2.92 12.99
CA GLY A 179 14.48 -3.64 14.17
C GLY A 179 13.15 -3.07 14.66
N VAL A 180 13.03 -1.74 14.74
CA VAL A 180 11.79 -1.06 15.18
C VAL A 180 10.64 -1.36 14.23
N LEU A 181 10.89 -1.33 12.92
CA LEU A 181 9.87 -1.68 11.92
C LEU A 181 9.46 -3.16 12.04
N ALA A 182 10.42 -4.07 12.22
CA ALA A 182 10.15 -5.49 12.35
C ALA A 182 9.29 -5.81 13.58
N ASP A 183 9.62 -5.22 14.74
CA ASP A 183 8.87 -5.43 15.98
C ASP A 183 7.43 -4.96 15.84
N TRP A 184 7.20 -3.74 15.33
CA TRP A 184 5.85 -3.27 15.11
C TRP A 184 5.08 -4.11 14.09
N LEU A 185 5.66 -4.48 12.94
CA LEU A 185 4.96 -5.31 11.97
C LEU A 185 4.53 -6.66 12.58
N ASN A 186 5.39 -7.27 13.41
CA ASN A 186 5.04 -8.47 14.16
C ASN A 186 3.88 -8.22 15.13
N ASP A 187 3.91 -7.14 15.90
CA ASP A 187 2.82 -6.75 16.82
C ASP A 187 1.50 -6.53 16.08
N ALA A 188 1.57 -6.00 14.85
CA ALA A 188 0.43 -5.82 13.95
C ALA A 188 -0.03 -7.14 13.29
N SER A 189 0.48 -8.29 13.74
CA SER A 189 0.21 -9.62 13.17
C SER A 189 0.55 -9.73 11.68
N VAL A 190 1.56 -8.97 11.25
CA VAL A 190 2.16 -9.06 9.92
C VAL A 190 3.43 -9.87 10.04
N SER A 191 3.30 -11.19 9.89
CA SER A 191 4.42 -12.12 9.89
C SER A 191 4.78 -12.53 8.46
N HIS A 192 6.03 -12.96 8.25
CA HIS A 192 6.49 -13.60 6.99
C HIS A 192 6.48 -12.74 5.70
N LEU A 193 6.57 -11.40 5.79
CA LEU A 193 6.75 -10.56 4.60
C LEU A 193 8.07 -10.84 3.88
N SER A 194 8.02 -10.86 2.55
CA SER A 194 9.24 -10.94 1.75
C SER A 194 10.06 -9.65 1.89
N LEU A 195 11.33 -9.81 2.26
CA LEU A 195 12.30 -8.72 2.27
C LEU A 195 12.73 -8.45 0.83
N LEU A 196 12.55 -7.21 0.37
CA LEU A 196 13.10 -6.74 -0.90
C LEU A 196 14.52 -6.28 -0.66
N GLU A 197 15.48 -7.13 -0.99
CA GLU A 197 16.90 -6.79 -0.93
C GLU A 197 17.33 -6.04 -2.20
N PHE A 198 18.08 -4.95 -2.01
CA PHE A 198 18.89 -4.35 -3.05
C PHE A 198 20.27 -4.97 -2.99
N GLY A 199 20.74 -5.48 -4.13
CA GLY A 199 22.19 -5.62 -4.32
C GLY A 199 22.76 -4.23 -4.53
N ASP A 200 23.75 -3.87 -3.72
CA ASP A 200 24.57 -2.66 -3.88
C ASP A 200 25.12 -2.52 -5.32
#